data_AF-A0A2D4H0J9-F1
#
_entry.id   AF-A0A2D4H0J9-F1
#
_cell.length_a   1.000
_cell.length_b   1.000
_cell.length_c   1.000
_cell.angle_alpha   90.00
_cell.angle_beta   90.00
_cell.angle_gamma   90.00
#
_symmetry.space_group_name_H-M   'P 1'
#
loop_
_entity.id
_entity.type
_entity.pdbx_description
1 polymer ?
#
loop_
_entity_poly.entity_id
_entity_poly.type
_entity_poly.pdbx_seq_one_letter_code
_entity_poly.pdbx_strand_id
1 'polypeptide(L)'
;TEPSLAWFWSGRAAGPGSGMASPSRRLQTKPVITCLKSVLLIYTFIFWFSGIILLGVGIWGKVSLEVYFFLLNEKASNVPYVLIGAGLVVALLGTFGCFATCRGSTWMLKLYAMFLTLIFLVVLVAAILGFVFRHEIKDSFNKNYENAVKRY
;
A
#
# COMPACT_ATOMS: atom_id res chain seq x y z
N THR A 1 -26.00 68.85 2.74
CA THR A 1 -25.60 68.70 4.15
C THR A 1 -26.74 67.97 4.84
N GLU A 2 -26.70 66.69 5.22
CA GLU A 2 -25.64 65.76 5.62
C GLU A 2 -26.10 64.29 5.36
N PRO A 3 -25.29 63.43 4.71
CA PRO A 3 -25.66 62.04 4.39
C PRO A 3 -24.95 60.94 5.24
N SER A 4 -24.48 61.21 6.46
CA SER A 4 -23.38 60.41 7.06
C SER A 4 -23.71 59.48 8.26
N LEU A 5 -24.89 59.55 8.88
CA LEU A 5 -25.11 58.90 10.20
C LEU A 5 -25.89 57.58 10.21
N ALA A 6 -26.55 57.18 9.10
CA ALA A 6 -27.25 55.89 9.03
C ALA A 6 -26.28 54.69 8.95
N TRP A 7 -25.02 54.95 8.58
CA TRP A 7 -23.97 53.93 8.48
C TRP A 7 -23.32 53.57 9.82
N PHE A 8 -23.64 54.26 10.92
CA PHE A 8 -22.88 54.13 12.17
C PHE A 8 -23.47 53.16 13.21
N TRP A 9 -24.70 52.62 13.03
CA TRP A 9 -25.41 51.92 14.13
C TRP A 9 -25.94 50.50 13.93
N SER A 10 -25.67 49.77 12.84
CA SER A 10 -26.13 48.37 12.74
C SER A 10 -25.07 47.35 12.35
N GLY A 11 -23.85 47.56 12.85
CA GLY A 11 -22.87 46.50 13.07
C GLY A 11 -22.79 46.14 14.55
N ARG A 12 -23.72 45.34 15.11
CA ARG A 12 -23.51 44.64 16.40
C ARG A 12 -24.54 43.53 16.70
N ALA A 13 -24.57 42.48 15.89
CA ALA A 13 -25.14 41.18 16.33
C ALA A 13 -24.14 40.08 15.99
N ALA A 14 -23.14 39.93 16.86
CA ALA A 14 -22.18 38.84 16.84
C ALA A 14 -22.80 37.62 17.53
N GLY A 15 -22.84 36.49 16.81
CA GLY A 15 -23.02 35.15 17.34
C GLY A 15 -22.09 34.20 16.59
N PRO A 16 -21.18 33.46 17.26
CA PRO A 16 -20.11 32.70 16.62
C PRO A 16 -20.60 31.29 16.24
N GLY A 17 -20.66 31.01 14.95
CA GLY A 17 -20.89 29.67 14.38
C GLY A 17 -19.70 29.25 13.52
N SER A 18 -18.51 29.19 14.13
CA SER A 18 -17.28 28.70 13.51
C SER A 18 -17.36 27.19 13.23
N GLY A 19 -17.65 26.84 11.99
CA GLY A 19 -17.57 25.48 11.44
C GLY A 19 -16.77 25.43 10.14
N MET A 20 -15.63 26.13 10.13
CA MET A 20 -14.43 25.94 9.30
C MET A 20 -14.53 25.04 8.05
N ALA A 21 -15.32 25.43 7.05
CA ALA A 21 -15.12 24.95 5.69
C ALA A 21 -13.91 25.69 5.10
N SER A 22 -12.69 25.22 5.40
CA SER A 22 -11.42 25.79 4.89
C SER A 22 -11.47 26.02 3.38
N PRO A 23 -11.52 27.28 2.90
CA PRO A 23 -11.39 27.60 1.49
C PRO A 23 -9.99 28.17 1.29
N SER A 24 -8.93 27.39 1.58
CA SER A 24 -7.56 27.84 1.31
C SER A 24 -6.52 26.71 1.41
N ARG A 25 -6.36 25.92 0.34
CA ARG A 25 -5.13 25.10 0.13
C ARG A 25 -4.76 24.85 -1.34
N ARG A 26 -5.45 25.46 -2.33
CA ARG A 26 -5.24 25.10 -3.75
C ARG A 26 -3.93 25.65 -4.36
N LEU A 27 -3.26 26.62 -3.74
CA LEU A 27 -2.03 27.23 -4.27
C LEU A 27 -0.71 26.59 -3.80
N GLN A 28 -0.68 25.93 -2.63
CA GLN A 28 0.50 25.20 -2.08
C GLN A 28 0.59 23.73 -2.56
N THR A 29 -0.35 23.28 -3.39
CA THR A 29 -0.47 21.87 -3.78
C THR A 29 0.46 21.45 -4.92
N LYS A 30 0.90 22.37 -5.79
CA LYS A 30 1.74 22.02 -6.96
C LYS A 30 3.04 21.30 -6.58
N PRO A 31 3.89 21.82 -5.66
CA PRO A 31 5.11 21.12 -5.27
C PRO A 31 4.82 19.83 -4.47
N VAL A 32 3.77 19.81 -3.64
CA VAL A 32 3.40 18.64 -2.84
C VAL A 32 2.92 17.48 -3.72
N ILE A 33 2.10 17.75 -4.73
CA ILE A 33 1.63 16.74 -5.69
C ILE A 33 2.81 16.18 -6.49
N THR A 34 3.75 17.03 -6.91
CA THR A 34 4.98 16.60 -7.60
C THR A 34 5.87 15.76 -6.68
N CYS A 35 6.02 16.16 -5.42
CA CYS A 35 6.80 15.41 -4.43
C CYS A 35 6.17 14.02 -4.17
N LEU A 36 4.87 13.95 -3.92
CA LEU A 36 4.14 12.69 -3.76
C LEU A 36 4.28 11.79 -4.99
N LYS A 37 4.10 12.36 -6.19
CA LYS A 37 4.27 11.63 -7.46
C LYS A 37 5.68 11.07 -7.63
N SER A 38 6.69 11.85 -7.25
CA SER A 38 8.10 11.43 -7.28
C SER A 38 8.36 10.28 -6.30
N VAL A 39 7.91 10.41 -5.06
CA VAL A 39 8.05 9.39 -4.01
C VAL A 39 7.38 8.08 -4.43
N LEU A 40 6.17 8.14 -5.02
CA LEU A 40 5.47 6.96 -5.51
C LEU A 40 6.18 6.28 -6.67
N LEU A 41 6.74 7.06 -7.59
CA LEU A 41 7.49 6.54 -8.72
C LEU A 41 8.75 5.82 -8.22
N ILE A 42 9.49 6.42 -7.29
CA ILE A 42 10.66 5.80 -6.67
C ILE A 42 10.27 4.53 -5.90
N TYR A 43 9.21 4.58 -5.09
CA TYR A 43 8.71 3.42 -4.35
C TYR A 43 8.32 2.27 -5.29
N THR A 44 7.58 2.58 -6.36
CA THR A 44 7.17 1.62 -7.38
C THR A 44 8.37 1.03 -8.11
N PHE A 45 9.42 1.83 -8.36
CA PHE A 45 10.63 1.37 -9.02
C PHE A 45 11.45 0.42 -8.14
N ILE A 46 11.59 0.73 -6.85
CA ILE A 46 12.23 -0.15 -5.86
C ILE A 46 11.45 -1.47 -5.76
N PHE A 47 10.13 -1.40 -5.69
CA PHE A 47 9.27 -2.59 -5.60
C PHE A 47 9.30 -3.43 -6.89
N TRP A 48 9.43 -2.78 -8.04
CA TRP A 48 9.60 -3.47 -9.32
C TRP A 48 10.93 -4.23 -9.37
N PHE A 49 12.03 -3.59 -8.96
CA PHE A 49 13.33 -4.25 -8.85
C PHE A 49 13.31 -5.39 -7.85
N SER A 50 12.70 -5.20 -6.68
CA SER A 50 12.56 -6.28 -5.70
C SER A 50 11.75 -7.43 -6.28
N GLY A 51 10.68 -7.18 -7.05
CA GLY A 51 9.91 -8.21 -7.77
C GLY A 51 10.78 -9.03 -8.73
N ILE A 52 11.63 -8.37 -9.54
CA ILE A 52 12.56 -9.06 -10.44
C ILE A 52 13.58 -9.90 -9.66
N ILE A 53 14.12 -9.36 -8.56
CA ILE A 53 15.05 -10.10 -7.70
C ILE A 53 14.36 -11.30 -7.07
N LEU A 54 13.14 -11.15 -6.52
CA LEU A 54 12.36 -12.26 -5.95
C LEU A 54 12.00 -13.31 -7.00
N LEU A 55 11.69 -12.91 -8.24
CA LEU A 55 11.50 -13.84 -9.35
C LEU A 55 12.78 -14.60 -9.67
N GLY A 56 13.92 -13.91 -9.77
CA GLY A 56 15.22 -14.53 -9.99
C GLY A 56 15.58 -15.52 -8.89
N VAL A 57 15.41 -15.13 -7.62
CA VAL A 57 15.63 -15.99 -6.45
C VAL A 57 14.63 -17.14 -6.40
N GLY A 58 13.37 -16.92 -6.78
CA GLY A 58 12.34 -17.95 -6.84
C GLY A 58 12.63 -18.99 -7.92
N ILE A 59 13.07 -18.56 -9.11
CA ILE A 59 13.46 -19.43 -10.22
C ILE A 59 14.75 -20.18 -9.88
N TRP A 60 15.77 -19.47 -9.38
CA TRP A 60 17.01 -20.08 -8.89
C TRP A 60 16.72 -21.09 -7.78
N GLY A 61 15.81 -20.72 -6.88
CA GLY A 61 15.29 -21.57 -5.82
C GLY A 61 14.61 -22.80 -6.39
N LYS A 62 13.75 -22.70 -7.40
CA LYS A 62 13.10 -23.86 -8.05
C LYS A 62 14.13 -24.81 -8.69
N VAL A 63 15.10 -24.27 -9.42
CA VAL A 63 16.15 -25.05 -10.10
C VAL A 63 17.09 -25.71 -9.07
N SER A 64 17.48 -24.97 -8.03
CA SER A 64 18.29 -25.53 -6.94
C SER A 64 17.49 -26.53 -6.11
N LEU A 65 16.20 -26.28 -5.89
CA LEU A 65 15.32 -27.18 -5.16
C LEU A 65 15.17 -28.51 -5.88
N GLU A 66 15.21 -28.59 -7.21
CA GLU A 66 15.21 -29.88 -7.94
C GLU A 66 16.34 -30.82 -7.47
N VAL A 67 17.50 -30.24 -7.13
CA VAL A 67 18.64 -30.96 -6.55
C VAL A 67 18.40 -31.30 -5.07
N TYR A 68 17.73 -30.42 -4.32
CA TYR A 68 17.39 -30.64 -2.90
C TYR A 68 16.13 -31.50 -2.67
N PHE A 69 15.22 -31.63 -3.63
CA PHE A 69 14.00 -32.44 -3.55
C PHE A 69 14.32 -33.92 -3.44
N PHE A 70 15.47 -34.34 -3.98
CA PHE A 70 16.04 -35.66 -3.74
C PHE A 70 16.43 -35.88 -2.26
N LEU A 71 16.72 -34.81 -1.51
CA LEU A 71 17.16 -34.84 -0.11
C LEU A 71 16.08 -34.43 0.92
N LEU A 72 15.08 -33.63 0.54
CA LEU A 72 14.14 -32.94 1.45
C LEU A 72 12.67 -33.33 1.21
N ASN A 73 12.40 -34.62 0.99
CA ASN A 73 11.08 -35.18 0.74
C ASN A 73 9.96 -34.46 1.53
N GLU A 74 8.97 -33.96 0.78
CA GLU A 74 7.63 -33.48 1.17
C GLU A 74 7.41 -32.01 1.63
N LYS A 75 8.33 -31.28 2.28
CA LYS A 75 7.97 -29.98 2.92
C LYS A 75 8.39 -28.70 2.19
N ALA A 76 9.42 -28.74 1.36
CA ALA A 76 9.94 -27.53 0.71
C ALA A 76 9.20 -27.17 -0.59
N SER A 77 8.24 -28.00 -1.03
CA SER A 77 7.74 -27.92 -2.41
C SER A 77 7.00 -26.63 -2.73
N ASN A 78 6.27 -26.06 -1.78
CA ASN A 78 5.40 -24.91 -2.04
C ASN A 78 6.13 -23.56 -1.92
N VAL A 79 7.25 -23.51 -1.19
CA VAL A 79 7.97 -22.26 -0.88
C VAL A 79 8.47 -21.52 -2.13
N PRO A 80 9.21 -22.15 -3.07
CA PRO A 80 9.68 -21.45 -4.27
C PRO A 80 8.54 -21.03 -5.21
N TYR A 81 7.45 -21.80 -5.29
CA TYR A 81 6.28 -21.42 -6.11
C TYR A 81 5.56 -20.20 -5.54
N VAL A 82 5.41 -20.10 -4.22
CA VAL A 82 4.85 -18.91 -3.57
C VAL A 82 5.79 -17.71 -3.79
N LEU A 83 7.10 -17.90 -3.74
CA LEU A 83 8.08 -16.84 -4.02
C LEU A 83 8.01 -16.33 -5.46
N ILE A 84 7.90 -17.23 -6.44
CA ILE A 84 7.72 -16.89 -7.86
C ILE A 84 6.39 -16.17 -8.07
N GLY A 85 5.30 -16.70 -7.51
CA GLY A 85 3.97 -16.09 -7.61
C GLY A 85 3.94 -14.68 -7.02
N ALA A 86 4.48 -14.52 -5.81
CA ALA A 86 4.58 -13.21 -5.17
C ALA A 86 5.46 -12.24 -5.97
N GLY A 87 6.64 -12.67 -6.43
CA GLY A 87 7.53 -11.86 -7.26
C GLY A 87 6.87 -11.39 -8.55
N LEU A 88 6.08 -12.24 -9.21
CA LEU A 88 5.35 -11.90 -10.43
C LEU A 88 4.28 -10.84 -10.16
N VAL A 89 3.48 -11.00 -9.09
CA VAL A 89 2.45 -10.04 -8.69
C VAL A 89 3.09 -8.69 -8.36
N VAL A 90 4.18 -8.68 -7.60
CA VAL A 90 4.96 -7.49 -7.23
C VAL A 90 5.50 -6.77 -8.47
N ALA A 91 6.07 -7.51 -9.42
CA ALA A 91 6.57 -6.95 -10.67
C ALA A 91 5.45 -6.35 -11.54
N LEU A 92 4.30 -7.04 -11.66
CA LEU A 92 3.14 -6.54 -12.39
C LEU A 92 2.59 -5.26 -11.75
N LEU A 93 2.38 -5.25 -10.43
CA LEU A 93 1.95 -4.06 -9.68
C LEU A 93 2.93 -2.88 -9.88
N GLY A 94 4.23 -3.16 -9.92
CA GLY A 94 5.28 -2.17 -10.24
C GLY A 94 5.10 -1.56 -11.63
N THR A 95 4.89 -2.40 -12.66
CA THR A 95 4.66 -1.88 -14.03
C THR A 95 3.36 -1.07 -14.14
N PHE A 96 2.27 -1.53 -13.51
CA PHE A 96 1.00 -0.79 -13.47
C PHE A 96 1.13 0.57 -12.76
N GLY A 97 1.93 0.66 -11.69
CA GLY A 97 2.22 1.92 -11.01
C GLY A 97 2.98 2.92 -11.90
N CYS A 98 3.90 2.44 -12.74
CA CYS A 98 4.61 3.27 -13.71
C CYS A 98 3.66 3.78 -14.81
N PHE A 99 2.82 2.91 -15.38
CA PHE A 99 1.79 3.29 -16.37
C PHE A 99 0.78 4.30 -15.82
N ALA A 100 0.35 4.12 -14.56
CA ALA A 100 -0.52 5.07 -13.88
C ALA A 100 0.15 6.44 -13.71
N THR A 101 1.49 6.49 -13.66
CA THR A 101 2.27 7.71 -13.41
C THR A 101 2.60 8.53 -14.67
N CYS A 102 2.73 7.91 -15.84
CA CYS A 102 3.11 8.61 -17.08
C CYS A 102 1.99 9.49 -17.69
N ARG A 103 0.71 9.24 -17.36
CA ARG A 103 -0.42 9.88 -18.07
C ARG A 103 -0.84 11.20 -17.43
N GLY A 104 -0.14 12.31 -17.69
CA GLY A 104 -0.28 13.67 -17.10
C GLY A 104 -1.63 14.42 -17.17
N SER A 105 -2.75 13.73 -17.29
CA SER A 105 -4.12 14.26 -17.30
C SER A 105 -4.68 14.44 -15.87
N THR A 106 -5.75 15.23 -15.69
CA THR A 106 -6.56 15.29 -14.44
C THR A 106 -7.02 13.92 -13.94
N TRP A 107 -7.03 12.92 -14.82
CA TRP A 107 -7.16 11.50 -14.49
C TRP A 107 -6.09 10.96 -13.52
N MET A 108 -4.88 11.53 -13.47
CA MET A 108 -3.80 11.07 -12.60
C MET A 108 -4.14 11.12 -11.12
N LEU A 109 -4.77 12.22 -10.69
CA LEU A 109 -5.10 12.40 -9.29
C LEU A 109 -6.19 11.40 -8.87
N LYS A 110 -7.12 11.10 -9.79
CA LYS A 110 -8.20 10.14 -9.58
C LYS A 110 -7.70 8.69 -9.56
N LEU A 111 -6.79 8.32 -10.46
CA LEU A 111 -6.14 7.01 -10.45
C LEU A 111 -5.27 6.82 -9.21
N TYR A 112 -4.54 7.85 -8.79
CA TYR A 112 -3.75 7.80 -7.57
C TYR A 112 -4.61 7.59 -6.32
N ALA A 113 -5.71 8.35 -6.19
CA ALA A 113 -6.66 8.17 -5.10
C ALA A 113 -7.27 6.77 -5.12
N MET A 114 -7.69 6.27 -6.30
CA MET A 114 -8.22 4.92 -6.46
C MET A 114 -7.23 3.84 -6.02
N PHE A 115 -5.96 3.97 -6.43
CA PHE A 115 -4.92 2.97 -6.13
C PHE A 115 -4.58 2.94 -4.64
N LEU A 116 -4.45 4.11 -4.00
CA LEU A 116 -4.25 4.20 -2.55
C LEU A 116 -5.42 3.59 -1.78
N THR A 117 -6.66 3.90 -2.18
CA THR A 117 -7.85 3.32 -1.54
C THR A 117 -7.89 1.81 -1.71
N LEU A 118 -7.54 1.30 -2.90
CA LEU A 118 -7.50 -0.14 -3.16
C LEU A 118 -6.47 -0.86 -2.27
N ILE A 119 -5.23 -0.33 -2.19
CA ILE A 119 -4.20 -0.90 -1.30
C ILE A 119 -4.65 -0.84 0.14
N PHE A 120 -5.21 0.29 0.58
CA PHE A 120 -5.69 0.45 1.95
C PHE A 120 -6.77 -0.58 2.29
N LEU A 121 -7.71 -0.82 1.37
CA LEU A 121 -8.77 -1.80 1.56
C LEU A 121 -8.23 -3.23 1.62
N VAL A 122 -7.28 -3.59 0.75
CA VAL A 122 -6.59 -4.89 0.80
C VAL A 122 -5.84 -5.06 2.12
N VAL A 123 -5.09 -4.06 2.56
CA VAL A 123 -4.34 -4.09 3.83
C VAL A 123 -5.30 -4.19 5.01
N LEU A 124 -6.42 -3.46 4.99
CA LEU A 124 -7.43 -3.52 6.04
C LEU A 124 -8.08 -4.91 6.13
N VAL A 125 -8.46 -5.50 5.00
CA VAL A 125 -8.99 -6.86 4.93
C VAL A 125 -7.94 -7.87 5.43
N ALA A 126 -6.70 -7.77 4.97
CA ALA A 126 -5.61 -8.62 5.40
C ALA A 126 -5.31 -8.48 6.91
N ALA A 127 -5.38 -7.26 7.45
CA ALA A 127 -5.19 -7.00 8.88
C ALA A 127 -6.32 -7.60 9.72
N ILE A 128 -7.58 -7.48 9.28
CA ILE A 128 -8.73 -8.09 9.96
C ILE A 128 -8.62 -9.62 9.90
N LEU A 129 -8.36 -10.20 8.73
CA LEU A 129 -8.16 -11.64 8.58
C LEU A 129 -6.99 -12.12 9.44
N GLY A 130 -5.86 -11.43 9.39
CA GLY A 130 -4.70 -11.74 10.21
C GLY A 130 -5.01 -11.67 11.71
N PHE A 131 -5.79 -10.68 12.15
CA PHE A 131 -6.20 -10.55 13.55
C PHE A 131 -7.18 -11.64 13.99
N VAL A 132 -8.10 -12.08 13.13
CA VAL A 132 -9.05 -13.17 13.41
C VAL A 132 -8.33 -14.52 13.42
N PHE A 133 -7.51 -14.79 12.41
CA PHE A 133 -6.76 -16.05 12.29
C PHE A 133 -5.55 -16.15 13.21
N ARG A 134 -5.17 -15.09 13.92
CA ARG A 134 -3.99 -15.11 14.81
C ARG A 134 -4.05 -16.23 15.85
N HIS A 135 -5.24 -16.59 16.33
CA HIS A 135 -5.40 -17.64 17.33
C HIS A 135 -5.20 -19.02 16.73
N GLU A 136 -5.86 -19.30 15.61
CA GLU A 136 -5.73 -20.54 14.83
C GLU A 136 -4.28 -20.79 14.39
N ILE A 137 -3.60 -19.73 13.92
CA ILE A 137 -2.20 -19.80 13.52
C ILE A 137 -1.33 -20.09 14.75
N LYS A 138 -1.53 -19.41 15.88
CA LYS A 138 -0.74 -19.62 17.10
C LYS A 138 -0.88 -21.05 17.65
N ASP A 139 -2.10 -21.59 17.64
CA ASP A 139 -2.35 -22.96 18.11
C ASP A 139 -1.73 -24.01 17.17
N SER A 140 -1.83 -23.80 15.86
CA SER A 140 -1.18 -24.68 14.87
C SER A 140 0.34 -24.63 14.96
N PHE A 141 0.92 -23.45 15.20
CA PHE A 141 2.36 -23.28 15.39
C PHE A 141 2.86 -23.96 16.67
N ASN A 142 2.18 -23.79 17.81
CA ASN A 142 2.56 -24.44 19.07
C ASN A 142 2.52 -25.97 18.94
N LYS A 143 1.46 -26.52 18.34
CA LYS A 143 1.34 -27.97 18.10
C LYS A 143 2.45 -28.50 17.19
N ASN A 144 2.78 -27.79 16.12
CA ASN A 144 3.89 -28.18 15.24
C ASN A 144 5.23 -28.10 15.95
N TYR A 145 5.45 -27.08 16.79
CA TYR A 145 6.67 -26.92 17.55
C TYR A 145 6.84 -28.04 18.59
N GLU A 146 5.80 -28.35 19.38
CA GLU A 146 5.84 -29.48 20.32
C GLU A 146 6.07 -30.82 19.62
N ASN A 147 5.46 -31.03 18.46
CA ASN A 147 5.68 -32.24 17.67
C ASN A 147 7.11 -32.31 17.10
N ALA A 148 7.71 -31.18 16.73
CA ALA A 148 9.09 -31.12 16.28
C ALA A 148 10.08 -31.40 17.43
N VAL A 149 9.83 -30.84 18.62
CA VAL A 149 10.65 -31.10 19.81
C VAL A 149 10.54 -32.55 20.25
N LYS A 150 9.36 -33.17 20.21
CA LYS A 150 9.19 -34.60 20.54
C LYS A 150 9.84 -35.57 19.55
N ARG A 151 10.19 -35.11 18.34
CA ARG A 151 10.84 -35.94 17.30
C ARG A 151 12.36 -35.78 17.25
N TYR A 152 12.92 -34.84 18.01
CA TYR A 152 14.36 -34.71 18.26
C TYR A 152 14.73 -35.42 19.56
#